data_AF-A0A842VX98-F1
#
_entry.id   AF-A0A842VX98-F1
#
_cell.length_a   1.000
_cell.length_b   1.000
_cell.length_c   1.000
_cell.angle_alpha   90.00
_cell.angle_beta   90.00
_cell.angle_gamma   90.00
#
_symmetry.space_group_name_H-M   'P 1'
#
loop_
_entity.id
_entity.type
_entity.pdbx_description
1 polymer ?
#
loop_
_entity_poly.entity_id
_entity_poly.type
_entity_poly.pdbx_seq_one_letter_code
_entity_poly.pdbx_strand_id
1 'polypeptide(L)'
;MSRTIKKQDTWALLKAFFKEKGLVRQHLDSFNDFIENQMQEIVDESGQIIPDIPDFYIKFGKIKVENPNVREADGAKKQITPMEARIRELSYSANIRLQMTPVTID
;
A
#
# COMPACT_ATOMS: atom_id res chain seq x y z
N MET A 1 -45.32 -19.00 3.45
CA MET A 1 -44.55 -20.25 3.25
C MET A 1 -43.09 -19.98 3.57
N SER A 2 -42.62 -20.35 4.77
CA SER A 2 -41.19 -20.27 5.09
C SER A 2 -40.50 -21.47 4.45
N ARG A 3 -39.67 -21.23 3.43
CA ARG A 3 -38.90 -22.28 2.76
C ARG A 3 -37.71 -22.62 3.68
N THR A 4 -37.80 -23.75 4.37
CA THR A 4 -36.71 -24.23 5.24
C THR A 4 -35.47 -24.51 4.40
N ILE A 5 -34.39 -23.76 4.64
CA ILE A 5 -33.10 -23.93 3.95
C ILE A 5 -32.53 -25.30 4.32
N LYS A 6 -32.27 -26.17 3.33
CA LYS A 6 -31.61 -27.46 3.58
C LYS A 6 -30.10 -27.24 3.63
N LYS A 7 -29.39 -28.03 4.45
CA LYS A 7 -27.91 -28.01 4.56
C LYS A 7 -27.16 -28.14 3.22
N GLN A 8 -27.79 -28.73 2.21
CA GLN A 8 -27.22 -28.86 0.87
C GLN A 8 -27.24 -27.54 0.09
N ASP A 9 -28.25 -26.69 0.30
CA ASP A 9 -28.38 -25.39 -0.37
C ASP A 9 -27.33 -24.38 0.14
N THR A 10 -26.95 -24.49 1.42
CA THR A 10 -25.90 -23.63 2.00
C THR A 10 -24.52 -23.84 1.38
N TRP A 11 -24.24 -25.04 0.84
CA TRP A 11 -22.95 -25.34 0.20
C TRP A 11 -22.82 -24.66 -1.18
N ALA A 12 -23.93 -24.55 -1.91
CA ALA A 12 -23.97 -23.84 -3.18
C ALA A 12 -23.71 -22.34 -2.99
N LEU A 13 -24.32 -21.74 -1.97
CA LEU A 13 -24.09 -20.36 -1.55
C LEU A 13 -22.64 -20.10 -1.13
N LEU A 14 -22.07 -20.98 -0.30
CA LEU A 14 -20.68 -20.85 0.15
C LEU A 14 -19.68 -20.94 -1.02
N LYS A 15 -19.91 -21.87 -1.96
CA LYS A 15 -19.11 -21.99 -3.19
C LYS A 15 -19.21 -20.75 -4.07
N ALA A 16 -20.42 -20.21 -4.25
CA ALA A 16 -20.62 -18.97 -5.00
C ALA A 16 -19.88 -17.80 -4.33
N PHE A 17 -19.99 -17.68 -3.00
CA PHE A 17 -19.29 -16.67 -2.21
C PHE A 17 -17.77 -16.76 -2.36
N PHE A 18 -17.17 -17.95 -2.22
CA PHE A 18 -15.72 -18.10 -2.39
C PHE A 18 -15.26 -17.90 -3.85
N LYS A 19 -16.10 -18.22 -4.83
CA LYS A 19 -15.79 -17.95 -6.24
C LYS A 19 -15.75 -16.46 -6.54
N GLU A 20 -16.63 -15.68 -5.93
CA GLU A 20 -16.71 -14.23 -6.15
C GLU A 20 -15.70 -13.44 -5.30
N LYS A 21 -15.59 -13.78 -4.01
CA LYS A 21 -14.77 -13.03 -3.05
C LYS A 21 -13.37 -13.60 -2.89
N GLY A 22 -13.14 -14.88 -3.18
CA GLY A 22 -11.86 -15.53 -2.89
C GLY A 22 -11.64 -15.79 -1.40
N LEU A 23 -10.58 -16.53 -1.07
CA LEU A 23 -10.28 -16.99 0.30
C LEU A 23 -9.43 -16.02 1.11
N VAL A 24 -8.63 -15.17 0.45
CA VAL A 24 -7.57 -14.35 1.08
C VAL A 24 -7.84 -12.85 0.95
N ARG A 25 -9.02 -12.49 0.45
CA ARG A 25 -9.33 -11.13 0.02
C ARG A 25 -9.25 -10.09 1.12
N GLN A 26 -9.53 -10.44 2.37
CA GLN A 26 -9.41 -9.51 3.51
C GLN A 26 -8.03 -8.85 3.60
N HIS A 27 -6.95 -9.61 3.34
CA HIS A 27 -5.60 -9.09 3.44
C HIS A 27 -5.24 -8.20 2.25
N LEU A 28 -5.71 -8.58 1.06
CA LEU A 28 -5.51 -7.77 -0.15
C LEU A 28 -6.29 -6.45 -0.05
N ASP A 29 -7.55 -6.51 0.36
CA ASP A 29 -8.40 -5.33 0.49
C ASP A 29 -7.84 -4.38 1.57
N SER A 30 -7.42 -4.89 2.73
CA SER A 30 -6.80 -4.06 3.78
C SER A 30 -5.46 -3.46 3.34
N PHE A 31 -4.62 -4.21 2.63
CA PHE A 31 -3.36 -3.69 2.13
C PHE A 31 -3.56 -2.64 1.02
N ASN A 32 -4.50 -2.87 0.11
CA ASN A 32 -4.83 -1.91 -0.94
C ASN A 32 -5.39 -0.61 -0.36
N ASP A 33 -6.30 -0.70 0.61
CA ASP A 33 -6.82 0.49 1.31
C ASP A 33 -5.72 1.27 2.03
N PHE A 34 -4.77 0.56 2.66
CA PHE A 34 -3.61 1.19 3.29
C PHE A 34 -2.77 2.00 2.28
N ILE A 35 -2.43 1.39 1.14
CA ILE A 35 -1.60 2.03 0.10
C ILE A 35 -2.32 3.17 -0.60
N GLU A 36 -3.62 3.03 -0.88
CA GLU A 36 -4.40 3.98 -1.67
C GLU A 36 -4.88 5.18 -0.85
N ASN A 37 -5.28 4.96 0.41
CA ASN A 37 -5.94 5.99 1.23
C ASN A 37 -5.13 6.32 2.49
N GLN A 38 -4.90 5.33 3.37
CA GLN A 38 -4.42 5.59 4.73
C GLN A 38 -3.00 6.18 4.77
N MET A 39 -2.12 5.82 3.82
CA MET A 39 -0.79 6.42 3.74
C MET A 39 -0.81 7.94 3.55
N GLN A 40 -1.73 8.46 2.74
CA GLN A 40 -1.85 9.90 2.55
C GLN A 40 -2.48 10.57 3.77
N GLU A 41 -3.44 9.92 4.43
CA GLU A 41 -4.05 10.42 5.68
C GLU A 41 -2.99 10.61 6.77
N ILE A 42 -2.08 9.65 6.94
CA ILE A 42 -0.97 9.74 7.92
C ILE A 42 -0.04 10.92 7.61
N VAL A 43 0.24 11.16 6.32
CA VAL A 43 1.09 12.27 5.87
C VAL A 43 0.40 13.61 6.12
N ASP A 44 -0.91 13.68 5.83
CA ASP A 44 -1.72 14.88 6.04
C ASP A 44 -1.89 15.21 7.53
N GLU A 45 -2.00 14.19 8.39
CA GLU A 45 -2.02 14.34 9.86
C GLU A 45 -0.70 14.88 10.40
N SER A 46 0.43 14.41 9.87
CA SER A 46 1.75 14.91 10.26
C SER A 46 1.97 16.36 9.80
N GLY A 47 1.47 16.72 8.61
CA GLY A 47 1.36 18.09 8.09
C GLY A 47 2.69 18.75 7.67
N GLN A 48 3.60 18.94 8.61
CA GLN A 48 4.86 19.66 8.41
C GLN A 48 5.96 19.29 9.41
N ILE A 49 7.20 19.50 9.01
CA ILE A 49 8.37 19.46 9.89
C ILE A 49 8.77 20.89 10.23
N ILE A 50 8.91 21.18 11.52
CA ILE A 50 9.44 22.45 12.03
C ILE A 50 10.86 22.17 12.55
N PRO A 51 11.91 22.55 11.81
CA PRO A 51 13.29 22.47 12.29
C PRO A 51 13.60 23.58 13.30
N ASP A 52 14.74 23.46 14.00
CA ASP A 52 15.18 24.44 15.01
C ASP A 52 15.60 25.81 14.43
N ILE A 53 15.62 25.94 13.10
CA ILE A 53 15.96 27.18 12.40
C ILE A 53 14.72 28.08 12.42
N PRO A 54 14.83 29.34 12.87
CA PRO A 54 13.70 30.27 12.87
C PRO A 54 13.18 30.52 11.45
N ASP A 55 11.89 30.82 11.37
CA ASP A 55 11.22 31.30 10.16
C ASP A 55 11.27 30.33 8.96
N PHE A 56 11.43 29.04 9.22
CA PHE A 56 11.50 28.02 8.18
C PHE A 56 10.76 26.76 8.60
N TYR A 57 9.95 26.20 7.71
CA TYR A 57 9.32 24.90 7.91
C TYR A 57 9.21 24.14 6.59
N ILE A 58 9.07 22.82 6.68
CA ILE A 58 8.90 21.95 5.50
C ILE A 58 7.48 21.40 5.52
N LYS A 59 6.68 21.77 4.52
CA LYS A 59 5.33 21.25 4.34
C LYS A 59 5.35 19.94 3.56
N PHE A 60 4.58 18.97 4.03
CA PHE A 60 4.36 17.72 3.28
C PHE A 60 3.30 17.89 2.19
N GLY A 61 3.54 17.22 1.07
CA GLY A 61 2.64 17.16 -0.08
C GLY A 61 2.11 15.75 -0.31
N LYS A 62 2.07 15.32 -1.58
CA LYS A 62 1.56 14.00 -1.95
C LYS A 62 2.59 12.89 -1.77
N ILE A 63 2.14 11.74 -1.26
CA ILE A 63 2.91 10.50 -1.17
C ILE A 63 2.60 9.59 -2.36
N LYS A 64 3.61 8.88 -2.86
CA LYS A 64 3.47 7.91 -3.94
C LYS A 64 4.34 6.69 -3.70
N VAL A 65 3.75 5.52 -3.87
CA VAL A 65 4.47 4.24 -3.87
C VAL A 65 4.82 3.88 -5.32
N GLU A 66 6.08 3.58 -5.58
CA GLU A 66 6.55 3.13 -6.90
C GLU A 66 6.30 1.63 -7.12
N ASN A 67 6.57 1.15 -8.33
CA ASN A 67 6.60 -0.30 -8.55
C ASN A 67 7.81 -0.94 -7.84
N PRO A 68 7.69 -2.20 -7.39
CA PRO A 68 8.78 -2.90 -6.73
C PRO A 68 10.05 -2.94 -7.58
N ASN A 69 11.16 -2.49 -7.01
CA ASN A 69 12.43 -2.36 -7.69
C ASN A 69 13.62 -2.60 -6.74
N VAL A 70 14.73 -3.05 -7.31
CA VAL A 70 16.00 -3.23 -6.60
C VAL A 70 17.07 -2.35 -7.24
N ARG A 71 18.02 -1.90 -6.42
CA ARG A 71 19.24 -1.25 -6.88
C ARG A 71 20.34 -2.30 -7.00
N GLU A 72 20.83 -2.52 -8.21
CA GLU A 72 21.90 -3.48 -8.50
C GLU A 72 23.28 -2.90 -8.14
N ALA A 73 24.32 -3.72 -8.17
CA ALA A 73 25.69 -3.33 -7.78
C ALA A 73 26.30 -2.22 -8.65
N ASP A 74 25.86 -2.11 -9.90
CA ASP A 74 26.22 -1.02 -10.83
C ASP A 74 25.44 0.29 -10.56
N GLY A 75 24.52 0.27 -9.60
CA GLY A 75 23.67 1.38 -9.23
C GLY A 75 22.40 1.52 -10.07
N ALA A 76 22.17 0.66 -11.06
CA ALA A 76 20.97 0.66 -11.88
C ALA A 76 19.73 0.25 -11.07
N LYS A 77 18.58 0.87 -11.36
CA LYS A 77 17.29 0.49 -10.78
C LYS A 77 16.55 -0.43 -11.74
N LYS A 78 16.22 -1.62 -11.26
CA LYS A 78 15.50 -2.63 -12.05
C LYS A 78 14.23 -3.04 -11.33
N GLN A 79 13.11 -3.09 -12.06
CA GLN A 79 11.90 -3.69 -11.54
C GLN A 79 12.08 -5.20 -11.39
N ILE A 80 11.57 -5.75 -10.29
CA ILE A 80 11.70 -7.18 -9.98
C ILE A 80 10.33 -7.83 -9.92
N THR A 81 10.30 -9.14 -10.16
CA THR A 81 9.09 -9.95 -9.95
C THR A 81 9.14 -10.64 -8.58
N PRO A 82 7.99 -11.05 -8.01
CA PRO A 82 7.98 -11.80 -6.75
C PRO A 82 8.82 -13.09 -6.81
N MET A 83 8.85 -13.76 -7.96
CA MET A 83 9.62 -14.99 -8.13
C MET A 83 11.13 -14.73 -8.20
N GLU A 84 11.55 -13.67 -8.93
CA GLU A 84 12.95 -13.24 -8.96
C GLU A 84 13.43 -12.85 -7.57
N ALA A 85 12.61 -12.10 -6.82
CA ALA A 85 12.92 -11.71 -5.45
C ALA A 85 13.15 -12.94 -4.56
N ARG A 86 12.27 -13.94 -4.65
CA ARG A 86 12.38 -15.18 -3.88
C ARG A 86 13.63 -15.99 -4.20
N ILE A 87 13.95 -16.18 -5.49
CA ILE A 87 15.09 -17.02 -5.92
C ILE A 87 16.43 -16.36 -5.55
N ARG A 88 16.50 -15.03 -5.62
CA ARG A 88 17.70 -14.26 -5.31
C ARG A 88 17.79 -13.84 -3.83
N GLU A 89 16.86 -14.30 -2.98
CA GLU A 89 16.74 -13.92 -1.57
C GLU A 89 16.69 -12.39 -1.35
N LEU A 90 16.03 -11.68 -2.27
CA LEU A 90 15.80 -10.24 -2.21
C LEU A 90 14.46 -9.92 -1.56
N SER A 91 14.36 -8.72 -0.99
CA SER A 91 13.08 -8.17 -0.53
C SER A 91 12.26 -7.65 -1.71
N TYR A 92 11.01 -8.08 -1.83
CA TYR A 92 10.07 -7.53 -2.80
C TYR A 92 9.48 -6.21 -2.26
N SER A 93 10.23 -5.12 -2.41
CA SER A 93 9.89 -3.81 -1.87
C SER A 93 9.83 -2.73 -2.95
N ALA A 94 9.10 -1.66 -2.65
CA ALA A 94 8.94 -0.49 -3.50
C ALA A 94 9.46 0.76 -2.80
N ASN A 95 9.91 1.74 -3.57
CA ASN A 95 10.29 3.04 -3.03
C ASN A 95 9.05 3.88 -2.76
N ILE A 96 9.05 4.56 -1.62
CA ILE A 96 8.04 5.55 -1.26
C ILE A 96 8.65 6.93 -1.55
N ARG A 97 7.94 7.76 -2.32
CA ARG A 97 8.33 9.15 -2.60
C ARG A 97 7.32 10.10 -1.98
N LEU A 98 7.80 11.04 -1.19
CA LEU A 98 6.99 12.10 -0.60
C LEU A 98 7.43 13.44 -1.19
N GLN A 99 6.46 14.22 -1.67
CA GLN A 99 6.70 15.61 -2.05
C GLN A 99 6.85 16.47 -0.80
N MET A 100 7.87 17.32 -0.77
CA MET A 100 8.14 18.24 0.33
C MET A 100 8.35 19.63 -0.25
N THR A 101 7.83 20.66 0.42
CA THR A 101 7.98 22.06 0.00
C THR A 101 8.57 22.88 1.15
N PRO A 102 9.78 23.45 0.98
CA PRO A 102 10.32 24.39 1.96
C PRO A 102 9.52 25.69 1.92
N VAL A 103 9.16 26.21 3.08
CA VAL A 103 8.47 27.50 3.24
C VAL A 103 9.26 28.36 4.21
N THR A 104 9.61 29.56 3.78
CA THR A 104 10.21 30.60 4.61
C THR A 104 9.13 31.59 5.01
N ILE A 105 9.11 31.98 6.28
CA ILE A 105 8.22 33.02 6.81
C ILE A 105 9.04 34.31 6.79
N ASP A 106 8.62 35.31 6.01
CA ASP A 106 9.27 36.63 6.01
C ASP A 106 8.85 37.49 7.22
#